data_AF-A0A0D3IQP5-F1
#
_entry.id   AF-A0A0D3IQP5-F1
#
_cell.length_a   1.000
_cell.length_b   1.000
_cell.length_c   1.000
_cell.angle_alpha   90.00
_cell.angle_beta   90.00
_cell.angle_gamma   90.00
#
_symmetry.space_group_name_H-M   'P 1'
#
loop_
_entity.id
_entity.type
_entity.pdbx_description
1 polymer ?
#
loop_
_entity_poly.entity_id
_entity_poly.type
_entity_poly.pdbx_seq_one_letter_code
_entity_poly.pdbx_strand_id
1 'polypeptide(L)'
;MSQTTLSALATRMANNVRAFLTTRPEPRWDPTTVTIRGWTSRFRAIWSAQGLGTAYNKLRMENWLRPNGQLIGTDVNGNKYFEDLNAPYGRTRWVEYPTVPGTWALEDKFDASMVHPDWHGWLHCMHDAPGSKVSAEYSKPFKQHHRVNQTMLRPCYTTPAGITSKHHEEGLPAAFHTPPGSIHIEKPRGKLGHKYQSWDPSGEAKPSELRNYVDNTKILGMP
;
A
#
# COMPACT_ATOMS: atom_id res chain seq x y z
N MET A 1 -18.05 29.77 -42.14
CA MET A 1 -17.47 30.56 -41.04
C MET A 1 -17.39 32.01 -41.49
N SER A 2 -18.01 32.95 -40.79
CA SER A 2 -18.01 34.38 -41.19
C SER A 2 -16.62 35.00 -40.99
N GLN A 3 -16.25 36.01 -41.79
CA GLN A 3 -14.97 36.72 -41.64
C GLN A 3 -14.74 37.26 -40.21
N THR A 4 -15.81 37.60 -39.50
CA THR A 4 -15.79 38.02 -38.09
C THR A 4 -15.35 36.92 -37.12
N THR A 5 -15.65 35.65 -37.40
CA THR A 5 -15.17 34.52 -36.56
C THR A 5 -13.69 34.21 -36.78
N LEU A 6 -13.20 34.40 -38.01
CA LEU A 6 -11.79 34.21 -38.37
C LEU A 6 -10.90 35.31 -37.79
N SER A 7 -11.34 36.57 -37.82
CA SER A 7 -10.58 37.67 -37.22
C SER A 7 -10.47 37.54 -35.70
N ALA A 8 -11.57 37.19 -35.02
CA ALA A 8 -11.57 36.94 -33.58
C ALA A 8 -10.64 35.77 -33.19
N LEU A 9 -10.61 34.71 -34.00
CA LEU A 9 -9.69 33.57 -33.79
C LEU A 9 -8.23 34.01 -33.96
N ALA A 10 -7.92 34.78 -35.00
CA ALA A 10 -6.58 35.29 -35.27
C ALA A 10 -6.09 36.22 -34.15
N THR A 11 -6.93 37.14 -33.66
CA THR A 11 -6.60 38.02 -32.53
C THR A 11 -6.37 37.22 -31.25
N ARG A 12 -7.20 36.21 -30.98
CA ARG A 12 -7.03 35.33 -29.82
C ARG A 12 -5.75 34.50 -29.91
N MET A 13 -5.40 34.01 -31.11
CA MET A 13 -4.16 33.28 -31.35
C MET A 13 -2.94 34.20 -31.16
N ALA A 14 -2.97 35.42 -31.70
CA ALA A 14 -1.90 36.40 -31.53
C ALA A 14 -1.69 36.78 -30.06
N ASN A 15 -2.78 36.95 -29.30
CA ASN A 15 -2.71 37.22 -27.86
C ASN A 15 -2.13 36.04 -27.07
N ASN A 16 -2.49 34.79 -27.43
CA ASN A 16 -1.92 33.59 -26.80
C ASN A 16 -0.42 33.44 -27.10
N VAL A 17 -0.01 33.71 -28.34
CA VAL A 17 1.41 33.68 -28.74
C VAL A 17 2.20 34.78 -28.03
N ARG A 18 1.64 36.00 -27.95
CA ARG A 18 2.27 37.10 -27.22
C ARG A 18 2.37 36.80 -25.73
N ALA A 19 1.35 36.22 -25.11
CA ALA A 19 1.39 35.77 -23.73
C ALA A 19 2.49 34.72 -23.54
N PHE A 20 2.51 33.66 -24.36
CA PHE A 20 3.53 32.61 -24.29
C PHE A 20 4.96 33.13 -24.42
N LEU A 21 5.20 34.12 -25.28
CA LEU A 21 6.53 34.70 -25.49
C LEU A 21 6.95 35.70 -24.41
N THR A 22 6.01 36.36 -23.73
CA THR A 22 6.30 37.40 -22.72
C THR A 22 6.27 36.87 -21.30
N THR A 23 5.42 35.89 -21.00
CA THR A 23 5.41 35.23 -19.69
C THR A 23 6.55 34.24 -19.63
N ARG A 24 7.50 34.47 -18.72
CA ARG A 24 8.45 33.43 -18.34
C ARG A 24 7.64 32.29 -17.70
N PRO A 25 7.82 31.03 -18.12
CA PRO A 25 7.18 29.91 -17.42
C PRO A 25 7.59 29.97 -15.94
N GLU A 26 6.65 29.76 -15.03
CA GLU A 26 6.98 29.77 -13.61
C GLU A 26 8.09 28.74 -13.32
N PRO A 27 9.08 29.09 -12.49
CA PRO A 27 10.14 28.17 -12.15
C PRO A 27 9.53 26.97 -11.42
N ARG A 28 9.51 25.82 -12.11
CA ARG A 28 9.01 24.54 -11.56
C ARG A 28 9.81 24.05 -10.35
N TRP A 29 10.99 24.60 -10.12
CA TRP A 29 11.85 24.27 -9.00
C TRP A 29 12.41 25.54 -8.37
N ASP A 30 12.28 25.63 -7.06
CA ASP A 30 12.87 26.70 -6.26
C ASP A 30 14.24 26.25 -5.71
N PRO A 31 15.34 26.96 -5.99
CA PRO A 31 16.68 26.62 -5.50
C PRO A 31 16.85 26.74 -3.99
N THR A 32 16.06 27.59 -3.34
CA THR A 32 16.18 27.82 -1.90
C THR A 32 15.82 26.57 -1.09
N THR A 33 15.05 25.67 -1.70
CA THR A 33 14.55 24.42 -1.12
C THR A 33 15.65 23.42 -0.75
N VAL A 34 16.79 23.45 -1.45
CA VAL A 34 17.95 22.56 -1.21
C VAL A 34 18.97 23.20 -0.27
N THR A 35 18.88 24.51 -0.02
CA THR A 35 19.82 25.21 0.88
C THR A 35 19.56 24.85 2.34
N ILE A 36 20.63 24.84 3.17
CA ILE A 36 20.52 24.61 4.62
C ILE A 36 19.54 25.61 5.26
N ARG A 37 19.51 26.86 4.79
CA ARG A 37 18.58 27.89 5.30
C ARG A 37 17.12 27.57 4.95
N GLY A 38 16.84 27.15 3.73
CA GLY A 38 15.50 26.72 3.34
C GLY A 38 15.05 25.47 4.09
N TRP A 39 15.95 24.49 4.23
CA TRP A 39 15.70 23.27 5.00
C TRP A 39 15.41 23.57 6.48
N THR A 40 16.25 24.37 7.15
CA THR A 40 16.06 24.73 8.57
C THR A 40 14.77 25.53 8.79
N SER A 41 14.42 26.42 7.87
CA SER A 41 13.16 27.16 7.91
C SER A 41 11.94 26.23 7.84
N ARG A 42 11.95 25.24 6.95
CA ARG A 42 10.88 24.23 6.83
C ARG A 42 10.76 23.36 8.05
N PHE A 43 11.88 22.84 8.54
CA PHE A 43 11.90 22.04 9.75
C PHE A 43 11.32 22.83 10.94
N ARG A 44 11.70 24.10 11.09
CA ARG A 44 11.11 24.99 12.11
C ARG A 44 9.62 25.23 11.89
N ALA A 45 9.16 25.38 10.66
CA ALA A 45 7.73 25.53 10.37
C ALA A 45 6.93 24.29 10.80
N ILE A 46 7.41 23.09 10.50
CA ILE A 46 6.76 21.84 10.92
C ILE A 46 6.84 21.67 12.43
N TRP A 47 7.99 21.95 13.04
CA TRP A 47 8.17 21.87 14.49
C TRP A 47 7.22 22.84 15.22
N SER A 48 7.14 24.09 14.78
CA SER A 48 6.23 25.08 15.39
C SER A 48 4.76 24.73 15.19
N ALA A 49 4.39 24.10 14.08
CA ALA A 49 2.99 23.74 13.79
C ALA A 49 2.53 22.44 14.47
N GLN A 50 3.39 21.41 14.52
CA GLN A 50 2.99 20.03 14.87
C GLN A 50 3.81 19.43 16.03
N GLY A 51 4.82 20.13 16.53
CA GLY A 51 5.73 19.67 17.58
C GLY A 51 7.01 19.01 17.05
N LEU A 52 7.98 18.81 17.93
CA LEU A 52 9.31 18.31 17.55
C LEU A 52 9.28 16.84 17.12
N GLY A 53 8.50 16.00 17.80
CA GLY A 53 8.42 14.57 17.51
C GLY A 53 7.84 14.28 16.12
N THR A 54 6.80 15.01 15.71
CA THR A 54 6.22 14.89 14.37
C THR A 54 7.17 15.41 13.30
N ALA A 55 7.83 16.55 13.53
CA ALA A 55 8.86 17.09 12.64
C ALA A 55 10.04 16.12 12.46
N TYR A 56 10.48 15.50 13.55
CA TYR A 56 11.51 14.47 13.55
C TYR A 56 11.08 13.22 12.79
N ASN A 57 9.85 12.73 13.02
CA ASN A 57 9.31 11.58 12.30
C ASN A 57 9.20 11.85 10.81
N LYS A 58 8.71 13.03 10.40
CA LYS A 58 8.69 13.41 8.97
C LYS A 58 10.08 13.42 8.37
N LEU A 59 11.07 13.97 9.07
CA LEU A 59 12.47 13.97 8.63
C LEU A 59 13.03 12.55 8.47
N ARG A 60 12.62 11.60 9.33
CA ARG A 60 13.07 10.21 9.27
C ARG A 60 12.35 9.40 8.19
N MET A 61 11.04 9.60 8.05
CA MET A 61 10.18 8.86 7.12
C MET A 61 10.30 9.38 5.69
N GLU A 62 10.50 10.69 5.55
CA GLU A 62 10.65 11.36 4.28
C GLU A 62 12.13 11.69 4.08
N ASN A 63 12.73 11.16 3.01
CA ASN A 63 14.08 11.56 2.61
C ASN A 63 14.17 13.05 2.17
N TRP A 64 13.01 13.69 1.98
CA TRP A 64 12.87 15.09 1.57
C TRP A 64 11.70 15.73 2.32
N LEU A 65 11.96 16.72 3.17
CA LEU A 65 10.93 17.49 3.88
C LEU A 65 10.08 18.29 2.89
N ARG A 66 8.85 17.82 2.70
CA ARG A 66 7.90 18.43 1.76
C ARG A 66 7.28 19.69 2.37
N PRO A 67 7.37 20.84 1.69
CA PRO A 67 6.90 22.10 2.24
C PRO A 67 5.38 22.19 2.26
N ASN A 68 4.73 21.67 1.21
CA ASN A 68 3.31 21.82 0.95
C ASN A 68 2.74 20.47 0.53
N GLY A 69 1.60 20.09 1.09
CA GLY A 69 0.86 18.89 0.70
C GLY A 69 -0.57 19.00 1.22
N GLN A 70 -1.53 18.85 0.32
CA GLN A 70 -2.94 18.80 0.70
C GLN A 70 -3.26 17.41 1.24
N LEU A 71 -3.84 17.33 2.43
CA LEU A 71 -4.35 16.07 2.97
C LEU A 71 -5.59 15.66 2.16
N ILE A 72 -5.48 14.55 1.43
CA ILE A 72 -6.58 14.01 0.61
C ILE A 72 -7.47 13.10 1.44
N GLY A 73 -6.88 12.33 2.36
CA GLY A 73 -7.65 11.49 3.27
C GLY A 73 -6.78 10.61 4.16
N THR A 74 -7.46 9.86 5.01
CA THR A 74 -6.85 8.93 5.95
C THR A 74 -7.48 7.56 5.79
N ASP A 75 -6.66 6.53 5.92
CA ASP A 75 -7.11 5.14 5.88
C ASP A 75 -7.45 4.60 7.28
N VAL A 76 -8.12 3.44 7.33
CA VAL A 76 -8.50 2.71 8.56
C VAL A 76 -7.30 2.44 9.44
N ASN A 77 -6.13 2.17 8.84
CA ASN A 77 -4.89 1.90 9.57
C ASN A 77 -4.25 3.18 10.15
N GLY A 78 -4.79 4.37 9.87
CA GLY A 78 -4.22 5.64 10.31
C GLY A 78 -3.15 6.22 9.37
N ASN A 79 -2.95 5.62 8.19
CA ASN A 79 -2.11 6.18 7.14
C ASN A 79 -2.72 7.46 6.59
N LYS A 80 -1.94 8.53 6.43
CA LYS A 80 -2.37 9.82 5.89
C LYS A 80 -1.83 10.02 4.48
N TYR A 81 -2.69 10.38 3.54
CA TYR A 81 -2.35 10.51 2.12
C TYR A 81 -2.36 11.96 1.68
N PHE A 82 -1.28 12.38 1.02
CA PHE A 82 -1.07 13.78 0.63
C PHE A 82 -0.79 13.92 -0.87
N GLU A 83 -1.23 15.05 -1.43
CA GLU A 83 -0.99 15.42 -2.82
C GLU A 83 -0.44 16.85 -2.94
N ASP A 84 0.53 17.02 -3.83
CA ASP A 84 1.04 18.31 -4.29
C ASP A 84 1.21 18.27 -5.81
N LEU A 85 0.38 19.05 -6.52
CA LEU A 85 0.40 19.14 -7.98
C LEU A 85 1.55 19.99 -8.51
N ASN A 86 2.21 20.78 -7.66
CA ASN A 86 3.37 21.58 -8.04
C ASN A 86 4.68 20.80 -7.95
N ALA A 87 4.68 19.65 -7.28
CA ALA A 87 5.84 18.79 -7.17
C ALA A 87 6.19 18.11 -8.52
N PRO A 88 7.45 17.73 -8.74
CA PRO A 88 7.84 17.00 -9.94
C PRO A 88 7.11 15.66 -10.04
N TYR A 89 6.91 15.20 -11.29
CA TYR A 89 6.24 13.94 -11.58
C TYR A 89 6.87 12.76 -10.81
N GLY A 90 6.03 11.88 -10.28
CA GLY A 90 6.43 10.76 -9.42
C GLY A 90 6.67 11.15 -7.96
N ARG A 91 6.65 12.44 -7.61
CA ARG A 91 6.68 12.92 -6.22
C ARG A 91 5.42 13.71 -5.85
N THR A 92 4.41 13.73 -6.69
CA THR A 92 3.16 14.46 -6.43
C THR A 92 2.33 13.85 -5.30
N ARG A 93 2.36 12.53 -5.14
CA ARG A 93 1.59 11.80 -4.12
C ARG A 93 2.52 11.08 -3.15
N TRP A 94 2.16 11.05 -1.87
CA TRP A 94 2.88 10.29 -0.85
C TRP A 94 1.98 9.91 0.32
N VAL A 95 2.50 9.04 1.18
CA VAL A 95 1.84 8.56 2.39
C VAL A 95 2.72 8.85 3.60
N GLU A 96 2.10 9.32 4.69
CA GLU A 96 2.69 9.37 6.02
C GLU A 96 2.07 8.25 6.86
N TYR A 97 2.90 7.28 7.27
CA TYR A 97 2.46 6.20 8.16
C TYR A 97 2.16 6.72 9.58
N PRO A 98 1.22 6.09 10.31
CA PRO A 98 0.88 6.50 11.67
C PRO A 98 2.07 6.27 12.61
N THR A 99 2.24 7.18 13.56
CA THR A 99 3.13 6.97 14.70
C THR A 99 2.37 6.26 15.81
N VAL A 100 2.97 5.22 16.40
CA VAL A 100 2.36 4.50 17.53
C VAL A 100 2.20 5.46 18.72
N PRO A 101 1.01 5.53 19.35
CA PRO A 101 0.79 6.37 20.53
C PRO A 101 1.75 5.99 21.66
N GLY A 102 2.37 6.99 22.30
CA GLY A 102 3.32 6.77 23.40
C GLY A 102 4.78 6.59 22.97
N THR A 103 5.06 6.48 21.67
CA THR A 103 6.43 6.50 21.14
C THR A 103 6.75 7.91 20.61
N TRP A 104 7.84 8.51 21.09
CA TRP A 104 8.25 9.87 20.70
C TRP A 104 8.85 9.94 19.29
N ALA A 105 9.36 8.81 18.79
CA ALA A 105 9.86 8.63 17.44
C ALA A 105 9.31 7.34 16.83
N LEU A 106 9.05 7.33 15.53
CA LEU A 106 8.68 6.10 14.85
C LEU A 106 9.88 5.14 14.85
N GLU A 107 9.71 3.94 15.42
CA GLU A 107 10.64 2.84 15.20
C GLU A 107 10.62 2.46 13.71
N ASP A 108 11.69 1.88 13.15
CA ASP A 108 11.81 1.51 11.72
C ASP A 108 10.87 0.36 11.29
N LYS A 109 9.67 0.30 11.86
CA LYS A 109 8.62 -0.68 11.69
C LYS A 109 7.52 -0.17 10.76
N PHE A 110 7.85 0.63 9.76
CA PHE A 110 6.93 0.98 8.68
C PHE A 110 7.27 0.17 7.44
N ASP A 111 6.25 -0.27 6.70
CA ASP A 111 6.42 -1.09 5.50
C ASP A 111 5.49 -0.60 4.38
N ALA A 112 5.93 -0.74 3.13
CA ALA A 112 5.15 -0.38 1.95
C ALA A 112 3.85 -1.18 1.86
N SER A 113 3.83 -2.42 2.39
CA SER A 113 2.62 -3.25 2.41
C SER A 113 1.55 -2.77 3.40
N MET A 114 1.84 -1.76 4.23
CA MET A 114 0.85 -1.17 5.14
C MET A 114 -0.18 -0.30 4.43
N VAL A 115 0.08 0.10 3.18
CA VAL A 115 -0.86 0.87 2.35
C VAL A 115 -2.07 0.01 2.02
N HIS A 116 -3.27 0.53 2.30
CA HIS A 116 -4.52 -0.18 2.00
C HIS A 116 -4.75 -0.31 0.49
N PRO A 117 -5.32 -1.41 0.00
CA PRO A 117 -5.56 -1.63 -1.43
C PRO A 117 -6.37 -0.50 -2.09
N ASP A 118 -7.35 0.06 -1.37
CA ASP A 118 -8.16 1.18 -1.86
C ASP A 118 -7.32 2.43 -2.19
N TRP A 119 -6.21 2.64 -1.45
CA TRP A 119 -5.30 3.77 -1.64
C TRP A 119 -4.10 3.45 -2.52
N HIS A 120 -3.77 2.17 -2.70
CA HIS A 120 -2.61 1.72 -3.46
C HIS A 120 -2.65 2.19 -4.92
N GLY A 121 -3.79 2.06 -5.60
CA GLY A 121 -3.91 2.49 -7.00
C GLY A 121 -3.77 4.01 -7.17
N TRP A 122 -4.29 4.79 -6.22
CA TRP A 122 -4.14 6.26 -6.22
C TRP A 122 -2.69 6.68 -5.98
N LEU A 123 -2.04 6.07 -4.99
CA LEU A 123 -0.65 6.37 -4.63
C LEU A 123 0.32 6.04 -5.78
N HIS A 124 0.07 4.95 -6.50
CA HIS A 124 0.87 4.52 -7.66
C HIS A 124 0.45 5.17 -8.98
N CYS A 125 -0.41 6.19 -8.96
CA CYS A 125 -0.90 6.88 -10.16
C CYS A 125 -1.57 5.94 -11.19
N MET A 126 -2.17 4.83 -10.74
CA MET A 126 -2.96 3.95 -11.61
C MET A 126 -4.33 4.56 -11.93
N HIS A 127 -4.91 5.30 -10.97
CA HIS A 127 -6.14 6.06 -11.14
C HIS A 127 -6.10 7.34 -10.29
N ASP A 128 -6.95 8.30 -10.64
CA ASP A 128 -7.05 9.58 -9.92
C ASP A 128 -8.11 9.59 -8.82
N ALA A 129 -8.92 8.55 -8.71
CA ALA A 129 -9.88 8.41 -7.61
C ALA A 129 -9.15 8.17 -6.28
N PRO A 130 -9.37 9.00 -5.23
CA PRO A 130 -8.78 8.77 -3.92
C PRO A 130 -9.38 7.53 -3.25
N GLY A 131 -8.65 6.93 -2.32
CA GLY A 131 -9.04 5.66 -1.71
C GLY A 131 -10.35 5.71 -0.94
N SER A 132 -10.76 6.87 -0.42
CA SER A 132 -12.08 7.05 0.21
C SER A 132 -13.24 6.83 -0.77
N LYS A 133 -13.10 7.30 -2.03
CA LYS A 133 -14.11 7.07 -3.08
C LYS A 133 -14.11 5.61 -3.53
N VAL A 134 -12.93 5.03 -3.73
CA VAL A 134 -12.77 3.62 -4.11
C VAL A 134 -13.37 2.70 -3.04
N SER A 135 -13.13 2.98 -1.76
CA SER A 135 -13.67 2.18 -0.67
C SER A 135 -15.20 2.17 -0.65
N ALA A 136 -15.83 3.32 -0.91
CA ALA A 136 -17.28 3.45 -0.99
C ALA A 136 -17.87 2.71 -2.19
N GLU A 137 -17.20 2.76 -3.35
CA GLU A 137 -17.66 2.11 -4.59
C GLU A 137 -17.52 0.57 -4.54
N TYR A 138 -16.42 0.07 -3.98
CA TYR A 138 -16.07 -1.36 -3.99
C TYR A 138 -16.28 -2.08 -2.65
N SER A 139 -17.14 -1.55 -1.77
CA SER A 139 -17.50 -2.22 -0.53
C SER A 139 -18.36 -3.46 -0.82
N LYS A 140 -17.79 -4.65 -0.64
CA LYS A 140 -18.43 -5.96 -0.86
C LYS A 140 -18.44 -6.78 0.43
N PRO A 141 -19.44 -7.66 0.65
CA PRO A 141 -19.58 -8.41 1.91
C PRO A 141 -18.40 -9.34 2.19
N PHE A 142 -17.74 -9.86 1.16
CA PHE A 142 -16.58 -10.75 1.27
C PHE A 142 -15.23 -10.02 1.33
N LYS A 143 -15.22 -8.68 1.51
CA LYS A 143 -14.00 -7.89 1.61
C LYS A 143 -13.26 -8.27 2.88
N GLN A 144 -12.05 -8.81 2.73
CA GLN A 144 -11.19 -9.10 3.86
C GLN A 144 -10.55 -7.83 4.41
N HIS A 145 -10.32 -7.79 5.72
CA HIS A 145 -9.52 -6.74 6.34
C HIS A 145 -8.11 -6.74 5.77
N HIS A 146 -7.55 -5.56 5.49
CA HIS A 146 -6.18 -5.44 4.97
C HIS A 146 -5.15 -5.99 5.95
N ARG A 147 -4.18 -6.75 5.45
CA ARG A 147 -3.13 -7.35 6.26
C ARG A 147 -1.78 -7.01 5.66
N VAL A 148 -0.93 -6.43 6.50
CA VAL A 148 0.47 -6.11 6.18
C VAL A 148 1.23 -7.41 5.86
N ASN A 149 2.21 -7.33 4.98
CA ASN A 149 3.10 -8.43 4.68
C ASN A 149 3.84 -8.88 5.94
N GLN A 150 3.76 -10.17 6.25
CA GLN A 150 4.36 -10.78 7.44
C GLN A 150 5.70 -11.47 7.13
N THR A 151 6.23 -11.29 5.92
CA THR A 151 7.50 -11.90 5.50
C THR A 151 8.65 -11.38 6.35
N MET A 152 9.50 -12.28 6.85
CA MET A 152 10.70 -11.97 7.66
C MET A 152 10.50 -11.19 8.98
N LEU A 153 9.28 -10.79 9.37
CA LEU A 153 8.95 -10.23 10.69
C LEU A 153 9.02 -11.27 11.83
N ARG A 154 9.77 -12.35 11.63
CA ARG A 154 9.90 -13.48 12.58
C ARG A 154 11.31 -13.53 13.15
N PRO A 155 11.49 -13.87 14.45
CA PRO A 155 12.77 -14.32 14.98
C PRO A 155 13.17 -15.75 14.56
N CYS A 156 12.38 -16.46 13.73
CA CYS A 156 12.55 -17.90 13.52
C CYS A 156 13.13 -18.28 12.14
N TYR A 157 14.23 -19.04 12.19
CA TYR A 157 14.65 -20.00 11.17
C TYR A 157 13.73 -21.22 11.25
N THR A 158 13.12 -21.64 10.13
CA THR A 158 12.32 -22.87 10.07
C THR A 158 13.29 -24.06 10.11
N THR A 159 13.39 -24.76 11.24
CA THR A 159 14.07 -26.05 11.30
C THR A 159 13.14 -27.18 10.82
N PRO A 160 13.68 -28.33 10.37
CA PRO A 160 12.90 -29.50 9.95
C PRO A 160 12.01 -30.14 11.04
N ALA A 161 11.99 -29.63 12.27
CA ALA A 161 11.25 -30.22 13.39
C ALA A 161 10.01 -29.41 13.78
N GLY A 162 9.70 -28.29 13.10
CA GLY A 162 8.43 -27.59 13.26
C GLY A 162 8.17 -26.97 14.64
N ILE A 163 9.20 -26.59 15.40
CA ILE A 163 9.00 -25.85 16.66
C ILE A 163 9.62 -24.45 16.58
N THR A 164 8.82 -23.46 17.00
CA THR A 164 9.03 -22.03 16.79
C THR A 164 9.00 -21.23 18.09
N SER A 165 9.86 -20.20 18.14
CA SER A 165 10.27 -19.38 19.31
C SER A 165 11.35 -20.02 20.19
N LYS A 166 12.17 -19.16 20.81
CA LYS A 166 13.17 -19.54 21.83
C LYS A 166 12.53 -20.28 23.03
N HIS A 167 11.20 -20.22 23.14
CA HIS A 167 10.40 -20.80 24.23
C HIS A 167 9.36 -21.82 23.76
N HIS A 168 9.30 -22.19 22.47
CA HIS A 168 8.42 -23.24 21.93
C HIS A 168 6.90 -23.10 22.18
N GLU A 169 6.41 -21.93 22.63
CA GLU A 169 5.01 -21.76 23.07
C GLU A 169 4.09 -21.16 21.99
N GLU A 170 4.64 -20.40 21.05
CA GLU A 170 3.84 -19.70 20.02
C GLU A 170 3.84 -20.51 18.72
N GLY A 171 2.71 -21.19 18.47
CA GLY A 171 2.45 -21.84 17.19
C GLY A 171 2.48 -20.86 16.01
N LEU A 172 2.37 -21.39 14.79
CA LEU A 172 2.29 -20.56 13.58
C LEU A 172 1.21 -19.47 13.73
N PRO A 173 1.49 -18.18 13.47
CA PRO A 173 0.45 -17.18 13.43
C PRO A 173 -0.61 -17.64 12.42
N ALA A 174 -1.89 -17.52 12.78
CA ALA A 174 -3.06 -18.11 12.12
C ALA A 174 -3.24 -17.76 10.63
N ALA A 175 -2.32 -16.99 10.07
CA ALA A 175 -2.55 -16.06 9.00
C ALA A 175 -1.40 -16.09 7.97
N PHE A 176 -0.42 -16.99 8.12
CA PHE A 176 0.63 -17.26 7.15
C PHE A 176 0.14 -18.22 6.06
N HIS A 177 0.35 -17.84 4.80
CA HIS A 177 0.00 -18.68 3.67
C HIS A 177 1.01 -19.83 3.56
N THR A 178 0.52 -21.06 3.67
CA THR A 178 1.30 -22.25 3.40
C THR A 178 0.60 -23.07 2.33
N PRO A 179 1.30 -23.43 1.24
CA PRO A 179 0.69 -24.24 0.20
C PRO A 179 0.36 -25.63 0.76
N PRO A 180 -0.72 -26.27 0.29
CA PRO A 180 -0.99 -27.66 0.63
C PRO A 180 0.19 -28.53 0.18
N GLY A 181 0.70 -29.38 1.07
CA GLY A 181 1.84 -30.27 0.80
C GLY A 181 3.22 -29.71 1.16
N SER A 182 3.31 -28.53 1.78
CA SER A 182 4.56 -28.07 2.38
C SER A 182 5.01 -29.02 3.50
N ILE A 183 6.31 -29.30 3.55
CA ILE A 183 6.92 -30.14 4.56
C ILE A 183 6.78 -29.44 5.94
N HIS A 184 6.49 -30.20 7.00
CA HIS A 184 6.46 -29.75 8.41
C HIS A 184 5.28 -28.87 8.86
N ILE A 185 4.04 -29.19 8.47
CA ILE A 185 2.84 -28.52 9.01
C ILE A 185 1.89 -29.53 9.66
N GLU A 186 1.44 -29.22 10.88
CA GLU A 186 0.39 -29.92 11.64
C GLU A 186 -1.04 -29.57 11.18
N LYS A 187 -1.24 -29.13 9.94
CA LYS A 187 -2.59 -29.07 9.39
C LYS A 187 -2.93 -30.51 9.05
N PRO A 188 -3.99 -31.11 9.65
CA PRO A 188 -4.36 -32.47 9.35
C PRO A 188 -4.49 -32.57 7.84
N ARG A 189 -3.84 -33.59 7.26
CA ARG A 189 -3.68 -33.83 5.83
C ARG A 189 -5.04 -33.99 5.16
N GLY A 190 -5.72 -32.87 4.95
CA GLY A 190 -7.02 -32.79 4.33
C GLY A 190 -6.87 -32.19 2.95
N LYS A 191 -7.11 -33.01 1.92
CA LYS A 191 -7.46 -32.59 0.55
C LYS A 191 -6.34 -32.36 -0.49
N LEU A 192 -5.18 -33.02 -0.36
CA LEU A 192 -4.36 -33.35 -1.55
C LEU A 192 -3.89 -34.80 -1.44
N GLY A 193 -4.86 -35.72 -1.39
CA GLY A 193 -4.59 -37.15 -1.50
C GLY A 193 -4.24 -37.53 -2.94
N HIS A 194 -3.75 -38.75 -3.14
CA HIS A 194 -3.59 -39.32 -4.48
C HIS A 194 -4.94 -39.29 -5.22
N LYS A 195 -4.93 -38.91 -6.52
CA LYS A 195 -6.14 -38.85 -7.35
C LYS A 195 -6.81 -40.22 -7.53
N TYR A 196 -6.05 -41.28 -7.32
CA TYR A 196 -6.47 -42.67 -7.36
C TYR A 196 -5.95 -43.38 -6.10
N GLN A 197 -6.66 -44.41 -5.69
CA GLN A 197 -6.20 -45.32 -4.64
C GLN A 197 -5.19 -46.30 -5.23
N SER A 198 -4.07 -46.52 -4.56
CA SER A 198 -3.17 -47.61 -4.91
C SER A 198 -3.87 -48.95 -4.70
N TRP A 199 -3.59 -49.93 -5.56
CA TRP A 199 -4.09 -51.28 -5.39
C TRP A 199 -3.60 -51.89 -4.07
N ASP A 200 -4.51 -52.51 -3.32
CA ASP A 200 -4.21 -53.20 -2.07
C ASP A 200 -4.46 -54.71 -2.26
N PRO A 201 -3.41 -55.56 -2.15
CA PRO A 201 -3.53 -57.01 -2.31
C PRO A 201 -4.35 -57.68 -1.20
N SER A 202 -4.51 -57.05 -0.03
CA SER A 202 -5.21 -57.64 1.11
C SER A 202 -6.73 -57.52 1.01
N GLY A 203 -7.24 -56.56 0.22
CA GLY A 203 -8.66 -56.25 0.13
C GLY A 203 -9.27 -55.66 1.40
N GLU A 204 -8.48 -55.38 2.43
CA GLU A 204 -8.94 -54.81 3.71
C GLU A 204 -9.02 -53.29 3.68
N ALA A 205 -8.29 -52.63 2.76
CA ALA A 205 -8.40 -51.19 2.60
C ALA A 205 -9.82 -50.80 2.20
N LYS A 206 -10.45 -49.97 3.05
CA LYS A 206 -11.72 -49.33 2.71
C LYS A 206 -11.58 -48.63 1.35
N PRO A 207 -12.55 -48.78 0.43
CA PRO A 207 -12.54 -48.02 -0.81
C PRO A 207 -12.45 -46.55 -0.43
N SER A 208 -11.47 -45.87 -0.99
CA SER A 208 -11.35 -44.43 -0.83
C SER A 208 -12.64 -43.82 -1.34
N GLU A 209 -13.29 -42.99 -0.54
CA GLU A 209 -14.29 -42.08 -1.05
C GLU A 209 -13.55 -41.15 -2.02
N LEU A 210 -13.45 -41.55 -3.28
CA LEU A 210 -12.81 -40.78 -4.36
C LEU A 210 -13.51 -39.43 -4.39
N ARG A 211 -12.90 -38.43 -3.77
CA ARG A 211 -13.39 -37.06 -3.74
C ARG A 211 -13.17 -36.43 -5.11
N ASN A 212 -14.03 -36.78 -6.07
CA ASN A 212 -14.08 -36.13 -7.38
C ASN A 212 -15.49 -36.07 -8.03
N TYR A 213 -16.57 -36.49 -7.36
CA TYR A 213 -17.93 -36.24 -7.90
C TYR A 213 -18.75 -35.21 -7.12
N VAL A 214 -18.56 -35.06 -5.80
CA VAL A 214 -19.36 -34.12 -4.99
C VAL A 214 -18.69 -32.75 -4.80
N ASP A 215 -17.37 -32.67 -4.93
CA ASP A 215 -16.62 -31.43 -4.64
C ASP A 215 -16.58 -30.41 -5.81
N ASN A 216 -17.13 -30.74 -6.98
CA ASN A 216 -17.34 -29.77 -8.07
C ASN A 216 -18.46 -28.75 -7.73
N THR A 217 -19.24 -29.00 -6.68
CA THR A 217 -20.22 -28.03 -6.15
C THR A 217 -19.66 -27.19 -5.01
N LYS A 218 -18.33 -27.16 -4.80
CA LYS A 218 -17.70 -26.14 -3.96
C LYS A 218 -17.84 -24.78 -4.67
N ILE A 219 -19.03 -24.21 -4.54
CA ILE A 219 -19.22 -22.78 -4.36
C ILE A 219 -18.12 -22.38 -3.39
N LEU A 220 -17.26 -21.46 -3.82
CA LEU A 220 -16.24 -20.86 -2.96
C LEU A 220 -16.97 -20.35 -1.71
N GLY A 221 -16.93 -21.15 -0.65
CA GLY A 221 -17.36 -20.76 0.67
C GLY A 221 -16.38 -19.70 1.14
N MET A 222 -16.62 -18.47 0.71
CA MET A 222 -16.05 -17.30 1.33
C MET A 222 -16.67 -17.23 2.74
N PRO A 223 -15.86 -17.07 3.79
CA PRO A 223 -16.39 -16.74 5.11
C PRO A 223 -17.18 -15.42 5.08
#